data_AF-A0A6S6S2Z5-F1
#
_entry.id   AF-A0A6S6S2Z5-F1
#
_cell.length_a   1.000
_cell.length_b   1.000
_cell.length_c   1.000
_cell.angle_alpha   90.00
_cell.angle_beta   90.00
_cell.angle_gamma   90.00
#
_symmetry.space_group_name_H-M   'P 1'
#
loop_
_entity.id
_entity.type
_entity.pdbx_description
1 polymer ?
#
loop_
_entity_poly.entity_id
_entity_poly.type
_entity_poly.pdbx_seq_one_letter_code
_entity_poly.pdbx_strand_id
1 'polypeptide(L)'
;MAELLDSIVKRLSYNYYTDNQVITMFNYLIQEGNSKKSMEFITEIAKQSEKHEGALMTIAQQIEEIGIQKGIQQGMQQGKAEGIQEGMQKGKLEAQLEIARQMLITGMDRQSVMKFMGLTDSDIATCLKTKTMTERKKLTLNRHRKVSQEEQPQSNSVYRKKV
;
A
#
# COMPACT_ATOMS: atom_id res chain seq x y z
N MET A 1 -3.03 -24.86 31.66
CA MET A 1 -4.02 -24.12 30.84
C MET A 1 -5.40 -24.75 30.91
N ALA A 2 -5.54 -26.06 30.67
CA ALA A 2 -6.84 -26.75 30.73
C ALA A 2 -7.57 -26.63 32.09
N GLU A 3 -6.85 -26.75 33.22
CA GLU A 3 -7.46 -26.69 34.56
C GLU A 3 -8.05 -25.31 34.90
N LEU A 4 -7.43 -24.22 34.45
CA LEU A 4 -7.93 -22.87 34.65
C LEU A 4 -9.15 -22.60 33.77
N LEU A 5 -9.11 -23.07 32.52
CA LEU A 5 -10.21 -22.93 31.57
C LEU A 5 -11.46 -23.65 32.08
N ASP A 6 -11.31 -24.91 32.52
CA ASP A 6 -12.41 -25.71 33.09
C ASP A 6 -12.99 -25.04 34.35
N SER A 7 -12.13 -24.50 35.22
CA SER A 7 -12.56 -23.76 36.41
C SER A 7 -13.35 -22.49 36.09
N ILE A 8 -12.96 -21.76 35.04
CA ILE A 8 -13.65 -20.54 34.61
C ILE A 8 -14.99 -20.88 33.96
N VAL A 9 -15.02 -21.84 33.05
CA VAL A 9 -16.25 -22.33 32.40
C VAL A 9 -17.25 -22.80 33.46
N LYS A 10 -16.79 -23.60 34.42
CA LYS A 10 -17.61 -24.05 35.55
C LYS A 10 -18.16 -22.87 36.37
N ARG A 11 -17.35 -21.84 36.64
CA ARG A 11 -17.81 -20.64 37.38
C ARG A 11 -18.83 -19.81 36.59
N LEU A 12 -18.63 -19.67 35.29
CA LEU A 12 -19.53 -18.96 34.38
C LEU A 12 -20.85 -19.71 34.15
N SER A 13 -20.87 -21.02 34.35
CA SER A 13 -22.10 -21.83 34.25
C SER A 13 -23.09 -21.58 35.39
N TYR A 14 -22.64 -21.08 36.55
CA TYR A 14 -23.51 -20.80 37.69
C TYR A 14 -24.23 -19.44 37.54
N ASN A 15 -25.40 -19.29 38.18
CA ASN A 15 -26.23 -18.06 38.11
C ASN A 15 -25.69 -16.83 38.86
N TYR A 16 -24.39 -16.76 39.11
CA TYR A 16 -23.80 -15.67 39.88
C TYR A 16 -23.45 -14.42 39.05
N TYR A 17 -23.35 -14.55 37.72
CA TYR A 17 -22.90 -13.46 36.84
C TYR A 17 -23.92 -13.12 35.76
N THR A 18 -24.04 -11.81 35.50
CA THR A 18 -24.75 -11.26 34.33
C THR A 18 -23.78 -11.08 33.16
N ASP A 19 -24.30 -11.01 31.94
CA ASP A 19 -23.48 -10.75 30.74
C ASP A 19 -22.63 -9.48 30.89
N ASN A 20 -23.20 -8.43 31.49
CA ASN A 20 -22.46 -7.18 31.69
C ASN A 20 -21.27 -7.35 32.65
N GLN A 21 -21.40 -8.18 33.68
CA GLN A 21 -20.29 -8.48 34.61
C GLN A 21 -19.20 -9.31 33.93
N VAL A 22 -19.60 -10.30 33.11
CA VAL A 22 -18.67 -11.10 32.31
C VAL A 22 -17.93 -10.20 31.31
N ILE A 23 -18.65 -9.36 30.57
CA ILE A 23 -18.08 -8.40 29.62
C ILE A 23 -17.09 -7.46 30.31
N THR A 24 -17.47 -6.87 31.43
CA THR A 24 -16.61 -5.94 32.18
C THR A 24 -15.32 -6.61 32.65
N MET A 25 -15.42 -7.83 33.21
CA MET A 25 -14.25 -8.58 33.65
C MET A 25 -13.31 -8.91 32.49
N PHE A 26 -13.83 -9.45 31.39
CA PHE A 26 -13.01 -9.82 30.25
C PHE A 26 -12.39 -8.60 29.57
N ASN A 27 -13.11 -7.49 29.45
CA ASN A 27 -12.56 -6.22 28.95
C ASN A 27 -11.35 -5.76 29.77
N TYR A 28 -11.43 -5.84 31.10
CA TYR A 28 -10.30 -5.51 31.97
C TYR A 28 -9.14 -6.50 31.79
N LEU A 29 -9.41 -7.81 31.74
CA LEU A 29 -8.39 -8.84 31.52
C LEU A 29 -7.68 -8.70 30.17
N ILE A 30 -8.34 -8.20 29.13
CA ILE A 30 -7.70 -7.96 27.82
C ILE A 30 -6.83 -6.70 27.86
N GLN A 31 -7.26 -5.67 28.58
CA GLN A 31 -6.54 -4.40 28.67
C GLN A 31 -5.26 -4.55 29.49
N GLU A 32 -5.33 -5.23 30.64
CA GLU A 32 -4.21 -5.39 31.58
C GLU A 32 -3.46 -6.72 31.42
N GLY A 33 -4.15 -7.76 30.96
CA GLY A 33 -3.56 -9.06 30.69
C GLY A 33 -2.80 -9.02 29.37
N ASN A 34 -1.50 -8.81 29.47
CA ASN A 34 -0.54 -8.64 28.38
C ASN A 34 -0.31 -9.91 27.51
N SER A 35 -1.39 -10.64 27.19
CA SER A 35 -1.37 -11.91 26.48
C SER A 35 -1.56 -11.73 24.98
N LYS A 36 -0.68 -12.35 24.19
CA LYS A 36 -0.76 -12.37 22.73
C LYS A 36 -1.89 -13.28 22.20
N LYS A 37 -2.52 -14.08 23.07
CA LYS A 37 -3.51 -15.11 22.72
C LYS A 37 -4.88 -14.89 23.39
N SER A 38 -5.19 -13.65 23.78
CA SER A 38 -6.44 -13.32 24.47
C SER A 38 -7.69 -13.69 23.66
N MET A 39 -7.63 -13.53 22.33
CA MET A 39 -8.74 -13.92 21.45
C MET A 39 -8.98 -15.44 21.44
N GLU A 40 -7.93 -16.24 21.23
CA GLU A 40 -8.03 -17.72 21.30
C GLU A 40 -8.62 -18.16 22.64
N PHE A 41 -8.15 -17.57 23.74
CA PHE A 41 -8.66 -17.88 25.08
C PHE A 41 -10.14 -17.56 25.25
N ILE A 42 -10.60 -16.38 24.81
CA ILE A 42 -12.00 -15.97 24.92
C ILE A 42 -12.90 -16.82 24.03
N THR A 43 -12.47 -17.11 22.81
CA THR A 43 -13.20 -17.99 21.89
C THR A 43 -13.36 -19.39 22.46
N GLU A 44 -12.33 -19.95 23.10
CA GLU A 44 -12.43 -21.27 23.74
C GLU A 44 -13.38 -21.28 24.95
N ILE A 45 -13.41 -20.20 25.74
CA ILE A 45 -14.40 -20.08 26.82
C ILE A 45 -15.81 -19.90 26.27
N ALA A 46 -15.98 -19.09 25.21
CA ALA A 46 -17.30 -18.88 24.58
C ALA A 46 -17.92 -20.18 24.09
N LYS A 47 -17.13 -21.03 23.41
CA LYS A 47 -17.58 -22.34 22.90
C LYS A 47 -18.09 -23.31 23.98
N GLN A 48 -17.58 -23.17 25.21
CA GLN A 48 -17.90 -24.08 26.32
C GLN A 48 -18.91 -23.46 27.30
N SER A 49 -19.22 -22.17 27.14
CA SER A 49 -20.07 -21.42 28.04
C SER A 49 -21.42 -21.10 27.39
N GLU A 50 -22.33 -22.08 27.35
CA GLU A 50 -23.68 -21.95 26.75
C GLU A 50 -24.44 -20.68 27.21
N LYS A 51 -24.26 -20.26 28.47
CA LYS A 51 -24.97 -19.12 29.04
C LYS A 51 -24.47 -17.74 28.58
N HIS A 52 -23.16 -17.60 28.43
CA HIS A 52 -22.50 -16.32 28.15
C HIS A 52 -21.85 -16.28 26.76
N GLU A 53 -22.17 -17.25 25.90
CA GLU A 53 -21.61 -17.38 24.55
C GLU A 53 -21.71 -16.08 23.77
N GLY A 54 -22.90 -15.47 23.67
CA GLY A 54 -23.11 -14.24 22.92
C GLY A 54 -22.31 -13.05 23.45
N ALA A 55 -22.23 -12.91 24.78
CA ALA A 55 -21.45 -11.87 25.44
C ALA A 55 -19.94 -12.03 25.14
N LEU A 56 -19.42 -13.26 25.22
CA LEU A 56 -18.02 -13.57 24.96
C LEU A 56 -17.66 -13.48 23.46
N MET A 57 -18.57 -13.88 22.57
CA MET A 57 -18.40 -13.71 21.12
C MET A 57 -18.33 -12.23 20.73
N THR A 58 -19.16 -11.38 21.34
CA THR A 58 -19.12 -9.92 21.10
C THR A 58 -17.74 -9.36 21.45
N ILE A 59 -17.18 -9.80 22.59
CA ILE A 59 -15.83 -9.38 23.00
C ILE A 59 -14.78 -9.89 22.00
N ALA A 60 -14.86 -11.15 21.57
CA ALA A 60 -13.92 -11.70 20.59
C ALA A 60 -13.94 -10.91 19.28
N GLN A 61 -15.13 -10.59 18.76
CA GLN A 61 -15.33 -9.76 17.56
C GLN A 61 -14.72 -8.36 17.75
N GLN A 62 -14.98 -7.71 18.89
CA GLN A 62 -14.44 -6.38 19.17
C GLN A 62 -12.90 -6.37 19.18
N ILE A 63 -12.26 -7.40 19.75
CA ILE A 63 -10.79 -7.53 19.72
C ILE A 63 -10.29 -7.67 18.29
N GLU A 64 -10.97 -8.45 17.46
CA GLU A 64 -10.60 -8.66 16.05
C GLU A 64 -10.68 -7.36 15.26
N GLU A 65 -11.79 -6.62 15.40
CA GLU A 65 -11.96 -5.32 14.77
C GLU A 65 -10.88 -4.32 15.19
N ILE A 66 -10.58 -4.24 16.50
CA ILE A 66 -9.49 -3.38 17.00
C ILE A 66 -8.14 -3.80 16.41
N GLY A 67 -7.88 -5.11 16.31
CA GLY A 67 -6.66 -5.65 15.73
C GLY A 67 -6.52 -5.26 14.25
N ILE A 68 -7.58 -5.41 13.47
CA ILE A 68 -7.64 -5.03 12.06
C ILE A 68 -7.43 -3.52 11.90
N GLN A 69 -8.13 -2.70 12.66
CA GLN A 69 -8.01 -1.24 12.59
C GLN A 69 -6.59 -0.78 12.92
N LYS A 70 -5.98 -1.32 13.98
CA LYS A 70 -4.58 -1.04 14.33
C LYS A 70 -3.62 -1.47 13.24
N GLY A 71 -3.82 -2.66 12.67
CA GLY A 71 -3.00 -3.18 11.56
C GLY A 71 -3.07 -2.28 10.33
N ILE A 72 -4.27 -1.87 9.92
CA ILE A 72 -4.46 -0.94 8.78
C ILE A 72 -3.80 0.41 9.07
N GLN A 73 -3.99 0.97 10.27
CA GLN A 73 -3.41 2.25 10.65
C GLN A 73 -1.88 2.21 10.62
N GLN A 74 -1.28 1.17 11.21
CA GLN A 74 0.17 0.97 11.21
C GLN A 74 0.70 0.78 9.79
N GLY A 75 0.06 -0.08 8.99
CA GLY A 75 0.45 -0.33 7.60
C GLY A 75 0.38 0.93 6.74
N MET A 76 -0.66 1.75 6.90
CA MET A 76 -0.79 3.02 6.17
C MET A 76 0.26 4.04 6.60
N GLN A 77 0.56 4.15 7.90
CA GLN A 77 1.60 5.05 8.41
C GLN A 77 2.98 4.65 7.88
N GLN A 78 3.32 3.37 7.97
CA GLN A 78 4.59 2.85 7.48
C GLN A 78 4.70 3.02 5.95
N GLY A 79 3.68 2.60 5.20
CA GLY A 79 3.68 2.73 3.74
C GLY A 79 3.76 4.18 3.27
N LYS A 80 3.11 5.12 3.98
CA LYS A 80 3.24 6.55 3.68
C LYS A 80 4.65 7.06 3.95
N ALA A 81 5.26 6.68 5.08
CA ALA A 81 6.61 7.11 5.42
C ALA A 81 7.64 6.59 4.41
N GLU A 82 7.59 5.30 4.09
CA GLU A 82 8.45 4.66 3.10
C GLU A 82 8.25 5.28 1.71
N GLY A 83 7.00 5.46 1.29
CA GLY A 83 6.67 6.08 0.00
C GLY A 83 7.17 7.52 -0.14
N ILE A 84 7.07 8.33 0.92
CA ILE A 84 7.60 9.70 0.92
C ILE A 84 9.12 9.67 0.83
N GLN A 85 9.78 8.81 1.60
CA GLN A 85 11.24 8.71 1.61
C GLN A 85 11.79 8.26 0.25
N GLU A 86 11.22 7.21 -0.33
CA GLU A 86 11.59 6.75 -1.66
C GLU A 86 11.30 7.80 -2.74
N GLY A 87 10.13 8.43 -2.69
CA GLY A 87 9.73 9.47 -3.64
C GLY A 87 10.68 10.67 -3.60
N MET A 88 11.07 11.10 -2.40
CA MET A 88 12.02 12.21 -2.22
C MET A 88 13.42 11.86 -2.72
N GLN A 89 13.90 10.63 -2.48
CA GLN A 89 15.20 10.19 -2.98
C GLN A 89 15.21 10.07 -4.51
N LYS A 90 14.18 9.44 -5.10
CA LYS A 90 14.02 9.32 -6.56
C LYS A 90 13.92 10.71 -7.20
N GLY A 91 13.08 11.60 -6.68
CA GLY A 91 12.92 12.96 -7.20
C GLY A 91 14.21 13.78 -7.11
N LYS A 92 14.96 13.65 -6.02
CA LYS A 92 16.27 14.32 -5.88
C LYS A 92 17.28 13.81 -6.91
N LEU A 93 17.35 12.49 -7.10
CA LEU A 93 18.23 11.88 -8.10
C LEU A 93 17.84 12.30 -9.52
N GLU A 94 16.55 12.26 -9.85
CA GLU A 94 16.04 12.69 -11.16
C GLU A 94 16.37 14.17 -11.45
N ALA A 95 16.17 15.05 -10.46
CA ALA A 95 16.54 16.46 -10.58
C ALA A 95 18.04 16.65 -10.76
N GLN A 96 18.88 15.93 -10.02
CA GLN A 96 20.34 15.95 -10.18
C GLN A 96 20.77 15.49 -11.58
N LEU A 97 20.19 14.41 -12.10
CA LEU A 97 20.48 13.91 -13.44
C LEU A 97 20.03 14.90 -14.52
N GLU A 98 18.89 15.56 -14.35
CA GLU A 98 18.41 16.56 -15.30
C GLU A 98 19.32 17.80 -15.34
N ILE A 99 19.75 18.31 -14.18
CA ILE A 99 20.71 19.41 -14.11
C ILE A 99 22.05 19.00 -14.77
N ALA A 100 22.54 17.79 -14.49
CA ALA A 100 23.76 17.28 -15.10
C ALA A 100 23.64 17.18 -16.63
N ARG A 101 22.46 16.81 -17.16
CA ARG A 101 22.21 16.84 -18.61
C ARG A 101 22.31 18.25 -19.17
N GLN A 102 21.69 19.23 -18.53
CA GLN A 102 21.74 20.62 -19.00
C GLN A 102 23.18 21.14 -19.01
N MET A 103 23.97 20.86 -17.97
CA MET A 103 25.39 21.23 -17.92
C MET A 103 26.19 20.63 -19.08
N LEU A 104 25.99 19.35 -19.40
CA LEU A 104 26.65 18.69 -20.53
C LEU A 104 26.21 19.29 -21.89
N ILE A 105 24.92 19.64 -22.04
CA ILE A 105 24.41 20.29 -23.27
C ILE A 105 25.02 21.69 -23.44
N THR A 106 25.23 22.42 -22.35
CA THR A 106 25.89 23.75 -22.38
C THR A 106 27.40 23.69 -22.65
N GLY A 107 27.96 22.48 -22.82
CA GLY A 107 29.37 22.29 -23.18
C GLY A 107 30.31 22.14 -21.99
N MET A 108 29.79 21.95 -20.77
CA MET A 108 30.61 21.62 -19.60
C MET A 108 31.21 20.21 -19.76
N ASP A 109 32.48 20.06 -19.42
CA ASP A 109 33.16 18.77 -19.55
C ASP A 109 32.63 17.75 -18.53
N ARG A 110 32.74 16.48 -18.90
CA ARG A 110 32.23 15.36 -18.11
C ARG A 110 32.86 15.28 -16.71
N GLN A 111 34.15 15.55 -16.59
CA GLN A 111 34.85 15.44 -15.31
C GLN A 111 34.42 16.55 -14.35
N SER A 112 34.21 17.77 -14.85
CA SER A 112 33.66 18.88 -14.06
C SER A 112 32.23 18.60 -13.61
N VAL A 113 31.36 18.10 -14.49
CA VAL A 113 29.98 17.74 -14.09
C VAL A 113 29.96 16.66 -13.02
N MET A 114 30.78 15.62 -13.13
CA MET A 114 30.92 14.58 -12.10
C MET A 114 31.37 15.17 -10.75
N LYS A 115 32.37 16.07 -10.78
CA LYS A 115 32.92 16.71 -9.59
C LYS A 115 31.93 17.66 -8.91
N PHE A 116 31.19 18.45 -9.67
CA PHE A 116 30.22 19.42 -9.12
C PHE A 116 28.91 18.77 -8.66
N MET A 117 28.47 17.73 -9.35
CA MET A 117 27.18 17.07 -9.06
C MET A 117 27.33 15.83 -8.16
N GLY A 118 28.57 15.40 -7.87
CA GLY A 118 28.84 14.18 -7.09
C GLY A 118 28.35 12.91 -7.79
N LEU A 119 28.28 12.92 -9.12
CA LEU A 119 27.75 11.82 -9.92
C LEU A 119 28.86 10.84 -10.32
N THR A 120 28.50 9.56 -10.41
CA THR A 120 29.40 8.52 -10.88
C THR A 120 29.45 8.47 -12.41
N ASP A 121 30.46 7.75 -12.92
CA ASP A 121 30.62 7.49 -14.36
C ASP A 121 29.36 6.85 -14.98
N SER A 122 28.74 5.92 -14.23
CA SER A 122 27.49 5.24 -14.58
C SER A 122 26.27 6.16 -14.57
N ASP A 123 26.21 7.12 -13.64
CA ASP A 123 25.11 8.09 -13.59
C ASP A 123 25.14 8.99 -14.82
N ILE A 124 26.35 9.44 -15.22
CA ILE A 124 26.53 10.23 -16.44
C ILE A 124 26.20 9.40 -17.68
N ALA A 125 26.59 8.12 -17.74
CA ALA A 125 26.21 7.24 -18.84
C ALA A 125 24.68 7.09 -18.94
N THR A 126 23.98 7.08 -17.80
CA THR A 126 22.52 7.05 -17.73
C THR A 126 21.90 8.37 -18.24
N CYS A 127 22.50 9.51 -17.93
CA CYS A 127 22.10 10.81 -18.50
C CYS A 127 22.17 10.85 -20.04
N LEU A 128 23.18 10.19 -20.63
CA LEU A 128 23.40 10.17 -22.08
C LEU A 128 22.50 9.14 -22.81
N LYS A 129 22.15 8.02 -22.16
CA LYS A 129 21.31 6.96 -22.74
C LYS A 129 19.86 7.41 -23.03
N THR A 130 19.29 8.30 -22.23
CA THR A 130 17.88 8.72 -22.37
C THR A 130 17.58 9.54 -23.64
N LYS A 131 18.62 10.12 -24.28
CA LYS A 131 18.51 10.78 -25.59
C LYS A 131 18.08 9.77 -26.68
N THR A 132 18.63 8.56 -26.63
CA THR A 132 18.37 7.50 -27.63
C THR A 132 16.96 6.90 -27.54
N MET A 133 16.38 6.79 -26.33
CA MET A 133 15.04 6.24 -26.13
C MET A 133 13.94 7.27 -26.37
N THR A 134 14.17 8.54 -26.02
CA THR A 134 13.22 9.64 -26.24
C THR A 134 13.08 9.97 -27.73
N GLU A 135 14.18 9.94 -28.49
CA GLU A 135 14.14 10.09 -29.96
C GLU A 135 13.49 8.87 -30.63
N ARG A 136 13.78 7.64 -30.18
CA ARG A 136 13.11 6.42 -30.70
C ARG A 136 11.61 6.39 -30.43
N LYS A 137 11.15 6.80 -29.23
CA LYS A 137 9.72 6.92 -28.91
C LYS A 137 9.02 8.00 -29.73
N LYS A 138 9.67 9.15 -29.95
CA LYS A 138 9.13 10.20 -30.84
C LYS A 138 9.04 9.71 -32.30
N LEU A 139 10.01 8.93 -32.78
CA LEU A 139 10.00 8.37 -34.15
C LEU A 139 8.91 7.30 -34.33
N THR A 140 8.68 6.44 -33.34
CA THR A 140 7.61 5.42 -33.40
C THR A 140 6.21 6.02 -33.23
N LEU A 141 6.06 7.05 -32.39
CA LEU A 141 4.80 7.76 -32.20
C LEU A 141 4.42 8.62 -33.43
N ASN A 142 5.39 9.26 -34.10
CA ASN A 142 5.14 9.99 -35.35
C ASN A 142 4.79 9.08 -36.53
N ARG A 143 5.26 7.83 -36.52
CA ARG A 143 4.90 6.84 -37.56
C ARG A 143 3.43 6.45 -37.48
N HIS A 144 2.90 6.25 -36.28
CA HIS A 144 1.47 5.95 -36.08
C HIS A 144 0.59 7.16 -36.43
N ARG A 145 1.05 8.38 -36.13
CA ARG A 145 0.31 9.60 -36.44
C ARG A 145 0.22 9.91 -37.95
N LYS A 146 1.22 9.52 -38.74
CA LYS A 146 1.16 9.64 -40.22
C LYS A 146 0.23 8.60 -40.86
N VAL A 147 0.24 7.36 -40.40
CA VAL A 147 -0.64 6.29 -40.93
C VAL A 147 -2.12 6.62 -40.69
N SER A 148 -2.47 7.18 -39.52
CA SER A 148 -3.85 7.62 -39.24
C SER A 148 -4.30 8.88 -39.99
N GLN A 149 -3.41 9.60 -40.69
CA GLN A 149 -3.76 10.75 -41.51
C GLN A 149 -3.86 10.43 -43.01
N GLU A 150 -3.38 9.26 -43.46
CA GLU A 150 -3.52 8.79 -44.85
C GLU A 150 -4.78 7.91 -45.05
N GLU A 151 -5.47 7.47 -43.99
CA GLU A 151 -6.69 6.62 -44.06
C GLU A 151 -8.03 7.39 -43.95
N GLN A 152 -8.13 8.61 -44.48
CA GLN A 152 -9.45 9.17 -44.79
C GLN A 152 -9.75 9.03 -46.28
N PRO A 153 -10.57 8.04 -46.70
CA PRO A 153 -11.06 8.01 -48.07
C PRO A 153 -12.01 9.20 -48.27
N GLN A 154 -11.71 10.01 -49.28
CA GLN A 154 -12.60 11.04 -49.80
C GLN A 154 -13.93 10.39 -50.18
N SER A 155 -14.94 10.51 -49.32
CA SER A 155 -16.33 10.20 -49.66
C SER A 155 -16.84 11.24 -50.66
N ASN A 156 -16.47 11.06 -51.93
CA ASN A 156 -17.00 11.86 -53.02
C ASN A 156 -18.38 11.34 -53.43
N SER A 157 -19.36 12.20 -53.18
CA SER A 157 -20.74 12.16 -53.67
C SER A 157 -20.86 11.70 -55.13
N VAL A 158 -21.46 10.53 -55.35
CA VAL A 158 -22.10 10.17 -56.62
C VAL A 158 -23.32 9.30 -56.34
N TYR A 159 -24.50 9.93 -56.17
CA TYR A 159 -25.73 9.37 -56.73
C TYR A 159 -26.60 10.50 -57.28
N ARG A 160 -26.39 10.76 -58.57
CA ARG A 160 -27.24 11.55 -59.44
C ARG A 160 -28.16 10.60 -60.22
N LYS A 161 -29.47 10.83 -60.10
CA LYS A 161 -30.58 10.52 -61.04
C LYS A 161 -31.07 9.07 -61.25
N LYS A 162 -32.38 8.90 -61.02
CA LYS A 162 -33.47 8.59 -61.99
C LYS A 162 -34.78 8.74 -61.17
N VAL A 163 -35.81 9.51 -61.52
CA VAL A 163 -36.62 9.59 -62.76
C VAL A 163 -37.10 11.02 -62.96
#